data_AF-A0A0C3BQ27-F1
#
_entry.id   AF-A0A0C3BQ27-F1
#
_cell.length_a   1.000
_cell.length_b   1.000
_cell.length_c   1.000
_cell.angle_alpha   90.00
_cell.angle_beta   90.00
_cell.angle_gamma   90.00
#
_symmetry.space_group_name_H-M   'P 1'
#
loop_
_entity.id
_entity.type
_entity.pdbx_description
1 polymer ?
#
loop_
_entity_poly.entity_id
_entity_poly.type
_entity_poly.pdbx_seq_one_letter_code
_entity_poly.pdbx_strand_id
1 'polypeptide(L)'
;MQYSKNGLRNFNTTKTKAICCISKRAAYKSTVAKTSSSGLRPAPTVEQVKELEHIGRQLVDATVARRKKHTLKTWEKATLDEKRNILDKEMQELARPNKPKSQERLDFESLEGTSDYTSITPVIPTIDDSNRPRPGAFVELRRNTVVVHGVVLNEQLQGNAVKVNVITQKGEIWSNNPDDIMVSIPDFTPEHILEQISASDDAVEAQDAMARLKVIKQLDVFEQQITIMTNYYSPIVSKLYDKVRSQNPTQWVRLSLHKILTSHPPPPGRGDETTAAIALHKLLIQDPLYFVATEVHRSSLEFSARPLAEVENIKRVTQWIRGNSAEITDFIRKAKTIITLSRDIRDKAPQGPPTSLHYWRGIPSSGGW
;
A
#
# COMPACT_ATOMS: atom_id res chain seq x y z
N MET A 1 24.21 60.78 -24.49
CA MET A 1 24.72 59.82 -25.49
C MET A 1 25.82 59.00 -24.84
N GLN A 2 25.61 57.68 -24.78
CA GLN A 2 26.33 56.74 -23.92
C GLN A 2 27.67 56.31 -24.51
N TYR A 3 28.70 56.25 -23.66
CA TYR A 3 29.66 55.15 -23.61
C TYR A 3 30.21 55.03 -22.19
N SER A 4 30.03 53.86 -21.57
CA SER A 4 30.97 53.34 -20.57
C SER A 4 30.87 51.82 -20.53
N LYS A 5 32.02 51.17 -20.72
CA LYS A 5 32.25 49.73 -20.59
C LYS A 5 32.20 49.37 -19.11
N ASN A 6 31.48 48.29 -18.76
CA ASN A 6 31.85 47.34 -17.71
C ASN A 6 30.78 46.24 -17.56
N GLY A 7 31.22 44.97 -17.42
CA GLY A 7 30.37 43.94 -16.81
C GLY A 7 30.26 42.58 -17.52
N LEU A 8 31.34 42.00 -18.04
CA LEU A 8 31.39 40.55 -18.21
C LEU A 8 31.42 39.88 -16.82
N ARG A 9 30.32 39.22 -16.41
CA ARG A 9 30.30 38.28 -15.29
C ARG A 9 29.54 36.99 -15.66
N ASN A 10 30.33 35.98 -15.98
CA ASN A 10 30.24 34.58 -15.53
C ASN A 10 28.87 33.89 -15.52
N PHE A 11 28.46 33.35 -16.67
CA PHE A 11 27.67 32.12 -16.75
C PHE A 11 28.61 30.91 -16.72
N ASN A 12 28.79 30.27 -15.56
CA ASN A 12 29.18 28.84 -15.45
C ASN A 12 29.28 28.41 -13.97
N THR A 13 28.18 27.91 -13.38
CA THR A 13 28.26 27.23 -12.06
C THR A 13 27.40 25.97 -11.89
N THR A 14 26.65 25.52 -12.90
CA THR A 14 25.87 24.25 -12.79
C THR A 14 26.53 23.03 -13.43
N LYS A 15 27.57 23.18 -14.26
CA LYS A 15 28.32 22.04 -14.82
C LYS A 15 29.34 21.43 -13.85
N THR A 16 29.78 22.16 -12.84
CA THR A 16 30.89 21.72 -11.97
C THR A 16 30.47 20.81 -10.81
N LYS A 17 29.20 20.86 -10.36
CA LYS A 17 28.72 20.01 -9.25
C LYS A 17 28.41 18.56 -9.64
N ALA A 18 27.93 18.32 -10.87
CA ALA A 18 27.64 16.96 -11.35
C ALA A 18 28.91 16.16 -11.65
N ILE A 19 30.00 16.82 -12.09
CA ILE A 19 31.29 16.18 -12.33
C ILE A 19 32.00 15.82 -11.01
N CYS A 20 31.77 16.59 -9.93
CA CYS A 20 32.32 16.31 -8.60
C CYS A 20 31.76 15.02 -7.96
N CYS A 21 30.51 14.64 -8.25
CA CYS A 21 29.92 13.41 -7.73
C CYS A 21 30.35 12.16 -8.50
N ILE A 22 30.64 12.29 -9.80
CA ILE A 22 31.14 11.20 -10.63
C ILE A 22 32.63 10.93 -10.32
N SER A 23 33.43 11.99 -10.06
CA SER A 23 34.83 11.82 -9.67
C SER A 23 35.01 11.15 -8.30
N LYS A 24 34.11 11.36 -7.34
CA LYS A 24 34.13 10.64 -6.06
C LYS A 24 33.89 9.14 -6.20
N ARG A 25 33.09 8.70 -7.18
CA ARG A 25 32.84 7.27 -7.43
C ARG A 25 34.01 6.59 -8.16
N ALA A 26 34.73 7.33 -9.01
CA ALA A 26 35.95 6.84 -9.66
C ALA A 26 37.14 6.79 -8.68
N ALA A 27 37.30 7.82 -7.83
CA ALA A 27 38.31 7.84 -6.78
C ALA A 27 38.06 6.74 -5.71
N TYR A 28 36.80 6.42 -5.41
CA TYR A 28 36.44 5.31 -4.53
C TYR A 28 36.73 3.93 -5.15
N LYS A 29 36.66 3.78 -6.47
CA LYS A 29 37.00 2.51 -7.14
C LYS A 29 38.51 2.33 -7.34
N SER A 30 39.30 3.40 -7.46
CA SER A 30 40.76 3.29 -7.63
C SER A 30 41.55 3.17 -6.32
N THR A 31 40.98 3.55 -5.18
CA THR A 31 41.61 3.35 -3.85
C THR A 31 41.33 1.98 -3.24
N VAL A 32 40.39 1.20 -3.79
CA VAL A 32 40.02 -0.13 -3.29
C VAL A 32 40.99 -1.23 -3.74
N ALA A 33 41.91 -0.95 -4.67
CA ALA A 33 42.88 -1.95 -5.15
C ALA A 33 44.22 -1.97 -4.38
N LYS A 34 44.47 -1.04 -3.45
CA LYS A 34 45.71 -1.02 -2.65
C LYS A 34 45.46 -0.45 -1.25
N THR A 35 45.01 -1.29 -0.32
CA THR A 35 45.31 -1.16 1.11
C THR A 35 44.86 -2.44 1.81
N SER A 36 45.80 -3.35 1.99
CA SER A 36 45.74 -4.38 3.02
C SER A 36 46.00 -3.72 4.38
N SER A 37 45.00 -3.71 5.27
CA SER A 37 45.15 -3.92 6.72
C SER A 37 43.85 -3.59 7.45
N SER A 38 43.42 -4.54 8.29
CA SER A 38 42.60 -4.40 9.51
C SER A 38 41.76 -3.12 9.69
N GLY A 39 40.44 -3.24 9.57
CA GLY A 39 39.50 -2.24 10.05
C GLY A 39 38.08 -2.52 9.61
N LEU A 40 37.30 -3.25 10.44
CA LEU A 40 35.86 -3.37 10.26
C LEU A 40 35.24 -1.97 10.34
N ARG A 41 34.64 -1.50 9.23
CA ARG A 41 33.89 -0.25 9.25
C ARG A 41 32.64 -0.42 10.13
N PRO A 42 32.31 0.54 11.00
CA PRO A 42 31.10 0.48 11.81
C PRO A 42 29.85 0.48 10.90
N ALA A 43 28.84 -0.27 11.30
CA ALA A 43 27.56 -0.31 10.62
C ALA A 43 26.92 1.09 10.57
N PRO A 44 26.22 1.44 9.46
CA PRO A 44 25.58 2.76 9.33
C PRO A 44 24.53 2.95 10.43
N THR A 45 24.46 4.16 10.98
CA THR A 45 23.48 4.50 12.00
C THR A 45 22.06 4.53 11.42
N VAL A 46 21.03 4.36 12.25
CA VAL A 46 19.62 4.34 11.81
C VAL A 46 19.25 5.64 11.07
N GLU A 47 19.83 6.76 11.46
CA GLU A 47 19.64 8.06 10.79
C GLU A 47 20.28 8.08 9.41
N GLN A 48 21.49 7.53 9.26
CA GLN A 48 22.17 7.39 7.96
C GLN A 48 21.40 6.44 7.02
N VAL A 49 20.80 5.37 7.55
CA VAL A 49 19.96 4.46 6.75
C VAL A 49 18.69 5.17 6.28
N LYS A 50 18.00 5.90 7.16
CA LYS A 50 16.80 6.69 6.80
C LYS A 50 17.10 7.77 5.77
N GLU A 51 18.24 8.44 5.90
CA GLU A 51 18.70 9.46 4.95
C GLU A 51 19.00 8.84 3.58
N LEU A 52 19.66 7.68 3.54
CA LEU A 52 19.92 6.94 2.30
C LEU A 52 18.65 6.42 1.63
N GLU A 53 17.66 5.95 2.40
CA GLU A 53 16.36 5.57 1.85
C GLU A 53 15.58 6.78 1.31
N HIS A 54 15.65 7.93 1.99
CA HIS A 54 15.03 9.16 1.52
C HIS A 54 15.67 9.65 0.22
N ILE A 55 17.00 9.64 0.13
CA ILE A 55 17.74 9.94 -1.10
C ILE A 55 17.42 8.92 -2.19
N GLY A 56 17.31 7.64 -1.86
CA GLY A 56 16.92 6.57 -2.78
C GLY A 56 15.54 6.81 -3.39
N ARG A 57 14.55 7.14 -2.55
CA ARG A 57 13.20 7.52 -2.98
C ARG A 57 13.22 8.75 -3.89
N GLN A 58 13.90 9.83 -3.48
CA GLN A 58 14.04 11.04 -4.30
C GLN A 58 14.71 10.78 -5.66
N LEU A 59 15.70 9.89 -5.73
CA LEU A 59 16.36 9.53 -6.98
C LEU A 59 15.44 8.69 -7.89
N VAL A 60 14.70 7.74 -7.35
CA VAL A 60 13.70 6.97 -8.10
C VAL A 60 12.62 7.91 -8.65
N ASP A 61 12.07 8.77 -7.79
CA ASP A 61 11.05 9.76 -8.16
C ASP A 61 11.56 10.73 -9.23
N ALA A 62 12.80 11.22 -9.10
CA ALA A 62 13.43 12.08 -10.09
C ALA A 62 13.68 11.36 -11.42
N THR A 63 14.00 10.07 -11.38
CA THR A 63 14.25 9.27 -12.60
C THR A 63 12.93 8.95 -13.32
N VAL A 64 11.88 8.61 -12.57
CA VAL A 64 10.52 8.42 -13.09
C VAL A 64 9.99 9.74 -13.66
N ALA A 65 10.15 10.86 -12.95
CA ALA A 65 9.74 12.18 -13.42
C ALA A 65 10.52 12.62 -14.68
N ARG A 66 11.82 12.30 -14.76
CA ARG A 66 12.65 12.60 -15.95
C ARG A 66 12.26 11.73 -17.15
N ARG A 67 11.99 10.44 -16.93
CA ARG A 67 11.49 9.52 -17.97
C ARG A 67 10.13 10.00 -18.47
N LYS A 68 9.18 10.32 -17.57
CA LYS A 68 7.86 10.86 -17.92
C LYS A 68 7.93 12.21 -18.64
N LYS A 69 8.76 13.16 -18.19
CA LYS A 69 8.96 14.45 -18.86
C LYS A 69 9.55 14.30 -20.26
N HIS A 70 10.41 13.28 -20.46
CA HIS A 70 10.89 12.93 -21.78
C HIS A 70 9.74 12.34 -22.62
N THR A 71 9.01 11.35 -22.12
CA THR A 71 7.88 10.72 -22.83
C THR A 71 6.79 11.72 -23.20
N LEU A 72 6.40 12.64 -22.31
CA LEU A 72 5.39 13.68 -22.59
C LEU A 72 5.88 14.66 -23.67
N LYS A 73 7.13 15.12 -23.57
CA LYS A 73 7.72 15.99 -24.60
C LYS A 73 7.85 15.29 -25.95
N THR A 74 8.09 13.98 -25.95
CA THR A 74 8.09 13.17 -27.17
C THR A 74 6.66 13.00 -27.69
N TRP A 75 5.66 12.78 -26.85
CA TRP A 75 4.25 12.65 -27.24
C TRP A 75 3.65 13.95 -27.78
N GLU A 76 3.88 15.08 -27.13
CA GLU A 76 3.39 16.39 -27.58
C GLU A 76 3.95 16.76 -28.95
N LYS A 77 5.19 16.35 -29.23
CA LYS A 77 5.89 16.61 -30.50
C LYS A 77 5.73 15.49 -31.53
N ALA A 78 5.14 14.36 -31.15
CA ALA A 78 4.94 13.24 -32.03
C ALA A 78 3.87 13.58 -33.07
N THR A 79 4.15 13.17 -34.31
CA THR A 79 3.20 13.18 -35.42
C THR A 79 2.01 12.27 -35.11
N LEU A 80 0.90 12.46 -35.84
CA LEU A 80 -0.28 11.60 -35.67
C LEU A 80 0.03 10.12 -35.92
N ASP A 81 0.88 9.83 -36.89
CA ASP A 81 1.27 8.46 -37.23
C ASP A 81 2.15 7.83 -36.15
N GLU A 82 3.07 8.59 -35.55
CA GLU A 82 3.84 8.12 -34.39
C GLU A 82 2.94 7.82 -33.18
N LYS A 83 1.94 8.66 -32.92
CA LYS A 83 0.96 8.43 -31.84
C LYS A 83 0.13 7.18 -32.09
N ARG A 84 -0.30 6.94 -33.33
CA ARG A 84 -1.00 5.72 -33.75
C ARG A 84 -0.12 4.50 -33.54
N ASN A 85 1.12 4.53 -34.02
CA ASN A 85 2.05 3.42 -33.85
C ASN A 85 2.33 3.08 -32.38
N ILE A 86 2.42 4.08 -31.50
CA ILE A 86 2.55 3.86 -30.05
C ILE A 86 1.29 3.18 -29.49
N LEU A 87 0.11 3.68 -29.87
CA LEU A 87 -1.17 3.12 -29.43
C LEU A 87 -1.35 1.69 -29.89
N ASP A 88 -1.07 1.40 -31.16
CA ASP A 88 -1.16 0.08 -31.76
C ASP A 88 -0.21 -0.91 -31.07
N LYS A 89 0.99 -0.44 -30.71
CA LYS A 89 1.94 -1.25 -29.92
C LYS A 89 1.42 -1.53 -28.51
N GLU A 90 0.87 -0.54 -27.82
CA GLU A 90 0.26 -0.73 -26.49
C GLU A 90 -0.92 -1.73 -26.55
N MET A 91 -1.77 -1.61 -27.58
CA MET A 91 -2.87 -2.54 -27.81
C MET A 91 -2.37 -3.96 -28.12
N GLN A 92 -1.33 -4.09 -28.94
CA GLN A 92 -0.74 -5.39 -29.28
C GLN A 92 -0.13 -6.08 -28.05
N GLU A 93 0.49 -5.33 -27.14
CA GLU A 93 1.02 -5.87 -25.88
C GLU A 93 -0.10 -6.32 -24.94
N LEU A 94 -1.25 -5.63 -24.93
CA LEU A 94 -2.43 -6.06 -24.17
C LEU A 94 -3.09 -7.29 -24.79
N ALA A 95 -3.13 -7.37 -26.12
CA ALA A 95 -3.73 -8.48 -26.86
C ALA A 95 -2.84 -9.74 -26.96
N ARG A 96 -1.64 -9.70 -26.36
CA ARG A 96 -0.70 -10.80 -26.43
C ARG A 96 -1.26 -12.05 -25.71
N PRO A 97 -1.44 -13.18 -26.41
CA PRO A 97 -1.93 -14.41 -25.77
C PRO A 97 -0.88 -14.97 -24.79
N ASN A 98 -1.34 -15.68 -23.76
CA ASN A 98 -0.50 -16.34 -22.75
C ASN A 98 0.50 -15.40 -22.05
N LYS A 99 0.08 -14.17 -21.77
CA LYS A 99 0.89 -13.24 -20.98
C LYS A 99 1.15 -13.83 -19.58
N PRO A 100 2.39 -13.90 -19.12
CA PRO A 100 2.66 -14.36 -17.76
C PRO A 100 2.02 -13.40 -16.76
N LYS A 101 1.43 -13.94 -15.71
CA LYS A 101 0.92 -13.16 -14.58
C LYS A 101 2.03 -12.27 -14.03
N SER A 102 1.69 -11.02 -13.69
CA SER A 102 2.59 -10.11 -13.03
C SER A 102 3.06 -10.66 -11.67
N GLN A 103 4.25 -10.25 -11.23
CA GLN A 103 4.78 -10.67 -9.93
C GLN A 103 3.84 -10.27 -8.79
N GLU A 104 3.25 -9.08 -8.87
CA GLU A 104 2.29 -8.56 -7.90
C GLU A 104 1.05 -9.44 -7.83
N ARG A 105 0.57 -9.95 -8.98
CA ARG A 105 -0.54 -10.90 -9.02
C ARG A 105 -0.17 -12.21 -8.33
N LEU A 106 1.01 -12.76 -8.64
CA LEU A 106 1.50 -13.97 -8.01
C LEU A 106 1.65 -13.81 -6.49
N ASP A 107 2.21 -12.69 -6.04
CA ASP A 107 2.36 -12.36 -4.62
C ASP A 107 0.98 -12.24 -3.95
N PHE A 108 0.02 -11.57 -4.59
CA PHE A 108 -1.34 -11.39 -4.08
C PHE A 108 -2.12 -12.71 -3.98
N GLU A 109 -2.07 -13.54 -5.02
CA GLU A 109 -2.74 -14.86 -5.07
C GLU A 109 -2.09 -15.87 -4.12
N SER A 110 -0.76 -15.86 -3.97
CA SER A 110 -0.04 -16.78 -3.08
C SER A 110 -0.48 -16.68 -1.61
N LEU A 111 -1.04 -15.54 -1.24
CA LEU A 111 -1.49 -15.22 0.11
C LEU A 111 -2.96 -15.61 0.36
N GLU A 112 -3.66 -16.16 -0.64
CA GLU A 112 -5.05 -16.65 -0.49
C GLU A 112 -5.10 -17.93 0.39
N GLY A 113 -3.98 -18.66 0.48
CA GLY A 113 -3.86 -19.90 1.24
C GLY A 113 -3.65 -19.69 2.74
N THR A 114 -4.72 -19.43 3.49
CA THR A 114 -4.84 -19.78 4.93
C THR A 114 -6.23 -19.56 5.56
N SER A 115 -7.25 -19.13 4.81
CA SER A 115 -8.59 -18.81 5.38
C SER A 115 -9.72 -19.79 5.08
N ASP A 116 -9.45 -20.95 4.44
CA ASP A 116 -10.45 -22.01 4.21
C ASP A 116 -10.93 -22.73 5.49
N TYR A 117 -10.61 -22.20 6.68
CA TYR A 117 -11.20 -22.60 7.96
C TYR A 117 -12.13 -21.50 8.49
N THR A 118 -13.19 -21.18 7.76
CA THR A 118 -14.44 -20.75 8.39
C THR A 118 -15.65 -21.34 7.67
N SER A 119 -16.27 -22.29 8.36
CA SER A 119 -17.73 -22.42 8.47
C SER A 119 -18.49 -23.03 7.29
N ILE A 120 -18.81 -24.31 7.48
CA ILE A 120 -20.06 -24.92 7.03
C ILE A 120 -21.21 -24.03 7.50
N THR A 121 -21.69 -23.16 6.62
CA THR A 121 -23.08 -22.69 6.48
C THR A 121 -23.09 -21.72 5.31
N PRO A 122 -23.97 -21.90 4.30
CA PRO A 122 -24.24 -20.86 3.33
C PRO A 122 -25.08 -19.78 4.04
N VAL A 123 -24.44 -19.02 4.92
CA VAL A 123 -24.94 -17.70 5.24
C VAL A 123 -24.64 -16.92 3.97
N ILE A 124 -25.61 -16.79 3.07
CA ILE A 124 -25.66 -15.62 2.19
C ILE A 124 -25.66 -14.48 3.18
N PRO A 125 -24.53 -13.79 3.42
CA PRO A 125 -24.61 -12.68 4.32
C PRO A 125 -25.51 -11.73 3.55
N THR A 126 -26.58 -11.27 4.18
CA THR A 126 -27.18 -9.99 3.82
C THR A 126 -26.11 -8.94 4.08
N ILE A 127 -25.03 -8.97 3.29
CA ILE A 127 -24.04 -7.93 3.19
C ILE A 127 -24.87 -6.76 2.69
N ASP A 128 -24.95 -5.74 3.51
CA ASP A 128 -25.47 -4.44 3.15
C ASP A 128 -24.97 -4.08 1.74
N ASP A 129 -25.86 -4.18 0.76
CA ASP A 129 -25.59 -3.97 -0.67
C ASP A 129 -25.03 -2.56 -0.91
N SER A 130 -25.25 -1.64 0.03
CA SER A 130 -24.74 -0.27 -0.03
C SER A 130 -23.21 -0.16 0.04
N ASN A 131 -22.50 -1.17 0.54
CA ASN A 131 -21.04 -1.13 0.70
C ASN A 131 -20.28 -1.98 -0.34
N ARG A 132 -21.00 -2.52 -1.33
CA ARG A 132 -20.41 -3.23 -2.46
C ARG A 132 -19.99 -2.23 -3.55
N PRO A 133 -18.75 -2.30 -4.04
CA PRO A 133 -18.30 -1.38 -5.06
C PRO A 133 -18.96 -1.73 -6.39
N ARG A 134 -19.62 -0.74 -6.99
CA ARG A 134 -20.31 -0.89 -8.26
C ARG A 134 -19.32 -1.03 -9.43
N PRO A 135 -19.72 -1.66 -10.56
CA PRO A 135 -18.99 -1.57 -11.81
C PRO A 135 -18.58 -0.12 -12.11
N GLY A 136 -17.33 0.06 -12.50
CA GLY A 136 -16.75 1.39 -12.78
C GLY A 136 -16.19 2.11 -11.58
N ALA A 137 -16.36 1.57 -10.37
CA ALA A 137 -15.71 2.14 -9.20
C ALA A 137 -14.20 1.91 -9.24
N PHE A 138 -13.43 2.94 -8.89
CA PHE A 138 -12.02 2.78 -8.54
C PHE A 138 -11.92 2.06 -7.20
N VAL A 139 -10.95 1.16 -7.06
CA VAL A 139 -10.71 0.42 -5.82
C VAL A 139 -9.22 0.33 -5.48
N GLU A 140 -8.90 0.39 -4.19
CA GLU A 140 -7.62 -0.06 -3.65
C GLU A 140 -7.79 -1.49 -3.12
N LEU A 141 -7.14 -2.44 -3.79
CA LEU A 141 -6.96 -3.81 -3.32
C LEU A 141 -5.76 -3.89 -2.41
N ARG A 142 -5.91 -4.57 -1.27
CA ARG A 142 -4.83 -4.78 -0.32
C ARG A 142 -4.89 -6.15 0.29
N ARG A 143 -3.79 -6.89 0.16
CA ARG A 143 -3.54 -8.12 0.89
C ARG A 143 -2.12 -8.09 1.42
N ASN A 144 -1.97 -8.04 2.73
CA ASN A 144 -0.69 -7.83 3.42
C ASN A 144 0.06 -6.58 2.89
N THR A 145 1.24 -6.77 2.29
CA THR A 145 2.09 -5.71 1.74
C THR A 145 1.78 -5.40 0.27
N VAL A 146 0.99 -6.23 -0.41
CA VAL A 146 0.65 -6.01 -1.81
C VAL A 146 -0.53 -5.07 -1.88
N VAL A 147 -0.33 -3.94 -2.56
CA VAL A 147 -1.33 -2.89 -2.77
C VAL A 147 -1.45 -2.65 -4.25
N VAL A 148 -2.66 -2.75 -4.78
CA VAL A 148 -2.94 -2.58 -6.20
C VAL A 148 -4.17 -1.70 -6.34
N HIS A 149 -4.14 -0.77 -7.28
CA HIS A 149 -5.36 -0.07 -7.65
C HIS A 149 -5.92 -0.60 -8.96
N GLY A 150 -7.24 -0.54 -9.08
CA GLY A 150 -7.93 -0.95 -10.28
C GLY A 150 -9.34 -0.39 -10.36
N VAL A 151 -10.07 -0.86 -11.37
CA VAL A 151 -11.47 -0.52 -11.60
C VAL A 151 -12.30 -1.79 -11.56
N VAL A 152 -13.43 -1.76 -10.86
CA VAL A 152 -14.36 -2.88 -10.81
C VAL A 152 -15.01 -3.07 -12.17
N LEU A 153 -14.97 -4.29 -12.69
CA LEU A 153 -15.65 -4.67 -13.94
C LEU A 153 -17.04 -5.21 -13.63
N ASN A 154 -17.11 -6.25 -12.80
CA ASN A 154 -18.34 -6.92 -12.41
C ASN A 154 -18.14 -7.75 -11.14
N GLU A 155 -19.25 -8.22 -10.59
CA GLU A 155 -19.27 -9.28 -9.58
C GLU A 155 -19.65 -10.60 -10.25
N GLN A 156 -18.99 -11.68 -9.83
CA GLN A 156 -19.24 -13.02 -10.33
C GLN A 156 -19.36 -13.99 -9.15
N LEU A 157 -20.31 -14.91 -9.23
CA LEU A 157 -20.34 -16.06 -8.34
C LEU A 157 -19.32 -17.10 -8.83
N GLN A 158 -18.32 -17.40 -8.00
CA GLN A 158 -17.32 -18.43 -8.28
C GLN A 158 -17.40 -19.51 -7.19
N GLY A 159 -17.97 -20.67 -7.53
CA GLY A 159 -18.33 -21.68 -6.54
C GLY A 159 -19.41 -21.15 -5.59
N ASN A 160 -19.12 -21.15 -4.29
CA ASN A 160 -20.02 -20.63 -3.25
C ASN A 160 -19.65 -19.22 -2.77
N ALA A 161 -18.70 -18.55 -3.42
CA ALA A 161 -18.22 -17.23 -3.02
C ALA A 161 -18.52 -16.18 -4.09
N VAL A 162 -18.90 -14.98 -3.66
CA VAL A 162 -18.95 -13.79 -4.53
C VAL A 162 -17.53 -13.27 -4.69
N LYS A 163 -17.09 -13.11 -5.94
CA LYS A 163 -15.79 -12.53 -6.29
C LYS A 163 -16.02 -11.25 -7.08
N VAL A 164 -15.12 -10.29 -6.90
CA VAL A 164 -15.13 -9.01 -7.62
C VAL A 164 -14.01 -9.03 -8.64
N ASN A 165 -14.35 -8.89 -9.92
CA ASN A 165 -13.38 -8.79 -11.00
C ASN A 165 -12.92 -7.35 -11.15
N VAL A 166 -11.61 -7.13 -11.08
CA VAL A 166 -10.98 -5.81 -11.10
C VAL A 166 -9.93 -5.76 -12.18
N ILE A 167 -10.01 -4.77 -13.08
CA ILE A 167 -8.93 -4.48 -14.02
C ILE A 167 -7.88 -3.59 -13.36
N THR A 168 -6.62 -4.02 -13.41
CA THR A 168 -5.49 -3.32 -12.80
C THR A 168 -4.78 -2.40 -13.80
N GLN A 169 -3.86 -1.57 -13.32
CA GLN A 169 -2.99 -0.73 -14.17
C GLN A 169 -2.14 -1.51 -15.19
N LYS A 170 -1.93 -2.81 -14.97
CA LYS A 170 -1.19 -3.66 -15.90
C LYS A 170 -2.07 -4.24 -17.02
N GLY A 171 -3.37 -3.91 -17.01
CA GLY A 171 -4.38 -4.45 -17.90
C GLY A 171 -4.81 -5.88 -17.59
N GLU A 172 -4.39 -6.40 -16.43
CA GLU A 172 -4.76 -7.73 -15.94
C GLU A 172 -6.07 -7.65 -15.18
N ILE A 173 -6.92 -8.67 -15.34
CA ILE A 173 -8.16 -8.86 -14.60
C ILE A 173 -7.92 -9.81 -13.43
N TRP A 174 -8.18 -9.32 -12.24
CA TRP A 174 -7.99 -10.04 -10.99
C TRP A 174 -9.36 -10.33 -10.37
N SER A 175 -9.61 -11.58 -10.01
CA SER A 175 -10.80 -12.00 -9.27
C SER A 175 -10.48 -12.02 -7.77
N ASN A 176 -11.07 -11.12 -7.01
CA ASN A 176 -10.71 -10.89 -5.60
C ASN A 176 -11.90 -11.13 -4.67
N ASN A 177 -11.63 -11.34 -3.37
CA ASN A 177 -12.70 -11.30 -2.38
C ASN A 177 -13.14 -9.85 -2.18
N PRO A 178 -14.44 -9.59 -1.95
CA PRO A 178 -14.91 -8.26 -1.61
C PRO A 178 -14.14 -7.64 -0.43
N ASP A 179 -13.68 -8.46 0.52
CA ASP A 179 -12.94 -8.01 1.71
C ASP A 179 -11.52 -7.50 1.41
N ASP A 180 -10.94 -7.84 0.26
CA ASP A 180 -9.63 -7.32 -0.14
C ASP A 180 -9.69 -5.82 -0.53
N ILE A 181 -10.89 -5.26 -0.70
CA ILE A 181 -11.11 -3.88 -1.13
C ILE A 181 -11.07 -2.96 0.09
N MET A 182 -10.02 -2.15 0.22
CA MET A 182 -9.88 -1.24 1.37
C MET A 182 -10.59 0.09 1.17
N VAL A 183 -10.60 0.59 -0.06
CA VAL A 183 -11.24 1.85 -0.43
C VAL A 183 -11.93 1.69 -1.78
N SER A 184 -13.07 2.34 -1.94
CA SER A 184 -13.78 2.44 -3.22
C SER A 184 -14.21 3.88 -3.50
N ILE A 185 -14.09 4.30 -4.75
CA ILE A 185 -14.61 5.57 -5.27
C ILE A 185 -15.59 5.23 -6.40
N PRO A 186 -16.89 5.55 -6.25
CA PRO A 186 -17.89 5.26 -7.28
C PRO A 186 -17.67 6.11 -8.54
N ASP A 187 -18.28 5.68 -9.64
CA ASP A 187 -18.37 6.44 -10.90
C ASP A 187 -17.01 6.90 -11.45
N PHE A 188 -15.95 6.15 -11.20
CA PHE A 188 -14.62 6.47 -11.69
C PHE A 188 -14.55 6.27 -13.20
N THR A 189 -14.95 5.10 -13.70
CA THR A 189 -14.99 4.80 -15.14
C THR A 189 -16.43 4.60 -15.60
N PRO A 190 -16.85 5.24 -16.72
CA PRO A 190 -18.18 5.04 -17.29
C PRO A 190 -18.47 3.59 -17.70
N GLU A 191 -19.69 3.13 -17.44
CA GLU A 191 -20.15 1.75 -17.71
C GLU A 191 -19.97 1.33 -19.17
N HIS A 192 -20.26 2.21 -20.14
CA HIS A 192 -20.10 1.91 -21.58
C HIS A 192 -18.67 1.56 -22.02
N ILE A 193 -17.65 1.92 -21.22
CA ILE A 193 -16.26 1.49 -21.46
C ILE A 193 -16.05 0.07 -20.94
N LEU A 194 -16.67 -0.26 -19.80
CA LEU A 194 -16.53 -1.54 -19.12
C LEU A 194 -17.24 -2.67 -19.85
N GLU A 195 -18.40 -2.39 -20.45
CA GLU A 195 -19.14 -3.35 -21.29
C GLU A 195 -18.33 -3.88 -22.49
N GLN A 196 -17.27 -3.14 -22.87
CA GLN A 196 -16.38 -3.52 -23.97
C GLN A 196 -15.25 -4.44 -23.52
N ILE A 197 -15.08 -4.64 -22.20
CA ILE A 197 -13.99 -5.42 -21.60
C ILE A 197 -14.53 -6.81 -21.26
N SER A 198 -13.87 -7.85 -21.74
CA SER A 198 -14.21 -9.23 -21.37
C SER A 198 -13.90 -9.49 -19.89
N ALA A 199 -14.65 -10.39 -19.25
CA ALA A 199 -14.47 -10.70 -17.82
C ALA A 199 -13.24 -11.58 -17.51
N SER A 200 -12.46 -11.98 -18.52
CA SER A 200 -11.28 -12.83 -18.38
C SER A 200 -10.05 -12.22 -19.07
N ASP A 201 -8.86 -12.70 -18.74
CA ASP A 201 -7.62 -12.29 -19.42
C ASP A 201 -7.38 -13.06 -20.73
N ASP A 202 -8.31 -13.91 -21.14
CA ASP A 202 -8.16 -14.77 -22.32
C ASP A 202 -8.61 -14.04 -23.59
N ALA A 203 -7.78 -14.11 -24.64
CA ALA A 203 -8.08 -13.63 -25.99
C ALA A 203 -8.73 -12.24 -26.07
N VAL A 204 -7.92 -11.19 -25.87
CA VAL A 204 -8.38 -9.80 -25.91
C VAL A 204 -8.56 -9.33 -27.37
N GLU A 205 -9.81 -9.10 -27.77
CA GLU A 205 -10.14 -8.47 -29.06
C GLU A 205 -9.65 -7.01 -29.12
N ALA A 206 -9.53 -6.44 -30.32
CA ALA A 206 -9.07 -5.06 -30.49
C ALA A 206 -9.93 -4.03 -29.74
N GLN A 207 -11.25 -4.27 -29.67
CA GLN A 207 -12.18 -3.41 -28.93
C GLN A 207 -11.94 -3.49 -27.42
N ASP A 208 -11.78 -4.69 -26.88
CA ASP A 208 -11.42 -4.93 -25.47
C ASP A 208 -10.07 -4.28 -25.14
N ALA A 209 -9.03 -4.53 -25.96
CA ALA A 209 -7.71 -3.95 -25.76
C ALA A 209 -7.74 -2.42 -25.69
N MET A 210 -8.55 -1.78 -26.56
CA MET A 210 -8.74 -0.33 -26.54
C MET A 210 -9.44 0.15 -25.26
N ALA A 211 -10.48 -0.56 -24.82
CA ALA A 211 -11.20 -0.23 -23.59
C ALA A 211 -10.31 -0.39 -22.35
N ARG A 212 -9.57 -1.50 -22.23
CA ARG A 212 -8.55 -1.70 -21.18
C ARG A 212 -7.54 -0.57 -21.16
N LEU A 213 -7.03 -0.17 -22.33
CA LEU A 213 -6.04 0.89 -22.44
C LEU A 213 -6.58 2.25 -21.96
N LYS A 214 -7.86 2.55 -22.21
CA LYS A 214 -8.51 3.76 -21.67
C LYS A 214 -8.53 3.73 -20.14
N VAL A 215 -8.92 2.60 -19.56
CA VAL A 215 -8.94 2.41 -18.09
C VAL A 215 -7.55 2.55 -17.49
N ILE A 216 -6.54 1.92 -18.10
CA ILE A 216 -5.13 2.01 -17.65
C ILE A 216 -4.66 3.47 -17.67
N LYS A 217 -4.90 4.20 -18.78
CA LYS A 217 -4.52 5.61 -18.88
C LYS A 217 -5.22 6.48 -17.85
N GLN A 218 -6.48 6.19 -17.55
CA GLN A 218 -7.23 6.88 -16.51
C GLN A 218 -6.64 6.60 -15.12
N LEU A 219 -6.35 5.34 -14.79
CA LEU A 219 -5.68 4.94 -13.55
C LEU A 219 -4.31 5.61 -13.40
N ASP A 220 -3.51 5.65 -14.47
CA ASP A 220 -2.18 6.27 -14.48
C ASP A 220 -2.21 7.76 -14.16
N VAL A 221 -3.20 8.50 -14.68
CA VAL A 221 -3.38 9.92 -14.38
C VAL A 221 -3.79 10.10 -12.92
N PHE A 222 -4.73 9.28 -12.45
CA PHE A 222 -5.23 9.35 -11.09
C PHE A 222 -4.14 9.02 -10.05
N GLU A 223 -3.34 7.99 -10.29
CA GLU A 223 -2.19 7.66 -9.44
C GLU A 223 -1.15 8.77 -9.34
N GLN A 224 -0.93 9.49 -10.45
CA GLN A 224 -0.01 10.61 -10.45
C GLN A 224 -0.52 11.72 -9.54
N GLN A 225 -1.81 12.01 -9.58
CA GLN A 225 -2.44 12.97 -8.68
C GLN A 225 -2.35 12.49 -7.23
N ILE A 226 -2.64 11.21 -6.95
CA ILE A 226 -2.45 10.61 -5.61
C ILE A 226 -1.01 10.78 -5.14
N THR A 227 -0.02 10.53 -6.01
CA THR A 227 1.41 10.66 -5.66
C THR A 227 1.78 12.11 -5.32
N ILE A 228 1.31 13.08 -6.13
CA ILE A 228 1.50 14.50 -5.87
C ILE A 228 0.91 14.88 -4.51
N MET A 229 -0.32 14.42 -4.24
CA MET A 229 -1.01 14.69 -2.98
C MET A 229 -0.36 13.97 -1.78
N THR A 230 0.17 12.77 -1.98
CA THR A 230 0.92 12.02 -0.96
C THR A 230 2.17 12.80 -0.53
N ASN A 231 2.92 13.31 -1.50
CA ASN A 231 4.10 14.14 -1.21
C ASN A 231 3.73 15.45 -0.50
N TYR A 232 2.58 16.05 -0.83
CA TYR A 232 2.07 17.23 -0.16
C TYR A 232 1.67 16.96 1.30
N TYR A 233 0.94 15.87 1.56
CA TYR A 233 0.44 15.54 2.90
C TYR A 233 1.45 14.83 3.79
N SER A 234 2.50 14.20 3.24
CA SER A 234 3.53 13.50 4.03
C SER A 234 4.08 14.31 5.22
N PRO A 235 4.55 15.57 5.06
CA PRO A 235 5.02 16.36 6.21
C PRO A 235 3.90 16.69 7.21
N ILE A 236 2.65 16.79 6.77
CA ILE A 236 1.49 17.06 7.64
C ILE A 236 1.20 15.83 8.50
N VAL A 237 1.09 14.65 7.86
CA VAL A 237 0.81 13.37 8.53
C VAL A 237 1.90 13.02 9.53
N SER A 238 3.17 13.30 9.22
CA SER A 238 4.29 13.03 10.13
C SER A 238 4.17 13.70 11.51
N LYS A 239 3.41 14.81 11.59
CA LYS A 239 3.17 15.58 12.82
C LYS A 239 1.72 15.45 13.31
N LEU A 240 0.91 14.65 12.64
CA LEU A 240 -0.52 14.59 12.89
C LEU A 240 -0.82 13.90 14.21
N TYR A 241 -0.14 12.80 14.50
CA TYR A 241 -0.40 12.00 15.71
C TYR A 241 -0.32 12.82 16.99
N ASP A 242 0.71 13.65 17.16
CA ASP A 242 0.86 14.50 18.34
C ASP A 242 -0.23 15.56 18.48
N LYS A 243 -0.89 15.94 17.38
CA LYS A 243 -1.99 16.89 17.38
C LYS A 243 -3.34 16.26 17.64
N VAL A 244 -3.54 15.00 17.26
CA VAL A 244 -4.86 14.33 17.30
C VAL A 244 -5.02 13.33 18.44
N ARG A 245 -3.92 12.84 19.03
CA ARG A 245 -3.99 11.88 20.13
C ARG A 245 -4.67 12.47 21.37
N SER A 246 -5.30 11.61 22.18
CA SER A 246 -5.88 12.03 23.46
C SER A 246 -4.77 12.49 24.42
N GLN A 247 -5.11 13.46 25.26
CA GLN A 247 -4.27 13.83 26.41
C GLN A 247 -4.23 12.68 27.43
N ASN A 248 -5.28 11.87 27.50
CA ASN A 248 -5.30 10.65 28.29
C ASN A 248 -4.51 9.54 27.55
N PRO A 249 -3.41 9.02 28.12
CA PRO A 249 -2.51 8.10 27.43
C PRO A 249 -3.12 6.72 27.12
N THR A 250 -4.26 6.37 27.68
CA THR A 250 -4.94 5.07 27.47
C THR A 250 -6.14 5.13 26.53
N GLN A 251 -6.49 6.32 26.03
CA GLN A 251 -7.71 6.52 25.25
C GLN A 251 -7.45 6.57 23.74
N TRP A 252 -8.26 5.83 22.99
CA TRP A 252 -8.34 5.88 21.53
C TRP A 252 -9.08 7.12 21.04
N VAL A 253 -8.67 7.67 19.89
CA VAL A 253 -9.34 8.83 19.27
C VAL A 253 -9.73 8.50 17.84
N ARG A 254 -11.00 8.75 17.48
CA ARG A 254 -11.47 8.63 16.09
C ARG A 254 -11.09 9.86 15.26
N LEU A 255 -10.68 9.60 14.02
CA LEU A 255 -10.18 10.57 13.07
C LEU A 255 -10.79 10.29 11.69
N SER A 256 -11.61 11.21 11.20
CA SER A 256 -12.13 11.16 9.84
C SER A 256 -11.18 11.86 8.88
N LEU A 257 -10.96 11.28 7.69
CA LEU A 257 -10.19 11.94 6.62
C LEU A 257 -10.79 13.30 6.24
N HIS A 258 -12.12 13.41 6.21
CA HIS A 258 -12.80 14.66 5.89
C HIS A 258 -12.42 15.81 6.85
N LYS A 259 -12.26 15.50 8.14
CA LYS A 259 -11.83 16.49 9.14
C LYS A 259 -10.40 16.99 8.88
N ILE A 260 -9.51 16.10 8.44
CA ILE A 260 -8.14 16.46 8.06
C ILE A 260 -8.16 17.35 6.81
N LEU A 261 -8.93 16.97 5.79
CA LEU A 261 -9.06 17.72 4.54
C LEU A 261 -9.68 19.11 4.75
N THR A 262 -10.64 19.24 5.66
CA THR A 262 -11.20 20.55 6.04
C THR A 262 -10.13 21.45 6.67
N SER A 263 -9.25 20.88 7.49
CA SER A 263 -8.17 21.63 8.15
C SER A 263 -6.98 21.91 7.22
N HIS A 264 -6.78 21.05 6.22
CA HIS A 264 -5.68 21.06 5.28
C HIS A 264 -6.21 20.80 3.86
N PRO A 265 -6.91 21.77 3.24
CA PRO A 265 -7.53 21.57 1.94
C PRO A 265 -6.47 21.34 0.85
N PRO A 266 -6.80 20.58 -0.20
CA PRO A 266 -5.87 20.36 -1.31
C PRO A 266 -5.53 21.69 -1.99
N PRO A 267 -4.25 21.92 -2.34
CA PRO A 267 -3.85 23.15 -3.00
C PRO A 267 -4.41 23.19 -4.44
N PRO A 268 -4.84 24.35 -4.94
CA PRO A 268 -5.45 24.48 -6.25
C PRO A 268 -4.48 24.01 -7.36
N GLY A 269 -5.01 23.22 -8.30
CA GLY A 269 -4.29 22.74 -9.47
C GLY A 269 -3.32 21.57 -9.24
N ARG A 270 -3.28 20.97 -8.03
CA ARG A 270 -2.43 19.78 -7.75
C ARG A 270 -3.20 18.48 -7.57
N GLY A 271 -4.48 18.57 -7.24
CA GLY A 271 -5.39 17.45 -6.99
C GLY A 271 -6.75 17.97 -6.54
N ASP A 272 -7.70 17.06 -6.46
CA ASP A 272 -9.04 17.28 -5.91
C ASP A 272 -9.18 16.69 -4.50
N GLU A 273 -10.35 16.82 -3.89
CA GLU A 273 -10.63 16.26 -2.57
C GLU A 273 -10.53 14.73 -2.55
N THR A 274 -10.93 14.07 -3.64
CA THR A 274 -10.89 12.61 -3.78
C THR A 274 -9.46 12.06 -3.76
N THR A 275 -8.58 12.58 -4.63
CA THR A 275 -7.16 12.22 -4.66
C THR A 275 -6.44 12.59 -3.36
N ALA A 276 -6.84 13.69 -2.72
CA ALA A 276 -6.38 14.09 -1.40
C ALA A 276 -6.76 13.07 -0.31
N ALA A 277 -8.02 12.60 -0.31
CA ALA A 277 -8.51 11.58 0.61
C ALA A 277 -7.73 10.27 0.44
N ILE A 278 -7.54 9.79 -0.79
CA ILE A 278 -6.76 8.58 -1.06
C ILE A 278 -5.30 8.75 -0.64
N ALA A 279 -4.69 9.91 -0.88
CA ALA A 279 -3.33 10.18 -0.43
C ALA A 279 -3.20 10.14 1.11
N LEU A 280 -4.15 10.72 1.84
CA LEU A 280 -4.18 10.65 3.30
C LEU A 280 -4.40 9.22 3.79
N HIS A 281 -5.36 8.50 3.21
CA HIS A 281 -5.57 7.07 3.47
C HIS A 281 -4.25 6.30 3.38
N LYS A 282 -3.53 6.44 2.25
CA LYS A 282 -2.25 5.76 2.01
C LYS A 282 -1.19 6.11 3.04
N LEU A 283 -1.11 7.37 3.47
CA LEU A 283 -0.14 7.80 4.48
C LEU A 283 -0.47 7.24 5.87
N LEU A 284 -1.75 7.24 6.27
CA LEU A 284 -2.17 6.77 7.58
C LEU A 284 -2.09 5.25 7.69
N ILE A 285 -2.50 4.50 6.66
CA ILE A 285 -2.43 3.04 6.65
C ILE A 285 -0.97 2.53 6.62
N GLN A 286 -0.04 3.32 6.07
CA GLN A 286 1.40 3.02 6.09
C GLN A 286 2.05 3.23 7.45
N ASP A 287 1.36 3.86 8.41
CA ASP A 287 1.86 4.10 9.76
C ASP A 287 0.99 3.42 10.84
N PRO A 288 0.95 2.07 10.83
CA PRO A 288 0.08 1.29 11.72
C PRO A 288 0.46 1.41 13.20
N LEU A 289 1.64 1.98 13.49
CA LEU A 289 2.08 2.26 14.86
C LEU A 289 1.20 3.34 15.50
N TYR A 290 0.77 4.34 14.74
CA TYR A 290 0.00 5.46 15.27
C TYR A 290 -1.47 5.44 14.85
N PHE A 291 -1.79 4.89 13.68
CA PHE A 291 -3.14 4.93 13.13
C PHE A 291 -3.63 3.53 12.74
N VAL A 292 -4.90 3.25 12.99
CA VAL A 292 -5.55 1.97 12.66
C VAL A 292 -6.84 2.25 11.91
N ALA A 293 -7.02 1.65 10.74
CA ALA A 293 -8.29 1.74 10.02
C ALA A 293 -9.43 1.16 10.87
N THR A 294 -10.60 1.79 10.87
CA THR A 294 -11.79 1.28 11.58
C THR A 294 -12.37 0.05 10.86
N GLU A 295 -13.23 -0.72 11.54
CA GLU A 295 -13.90 -1.90 10.93
C GLU A 295 -14.73 -1.54 9.70
N VAL A 296 -15.34 -0.34 9.71
CA VAL A 296 -16.16 0.21 8.62
C VAL A 296 -15.37 1.19 7.74
N HIS A 297 -14.04 1.07 7.71
CA HIS A 297 -13.17 2.04 7.06
C HIS A 297 -13.51 2.29 5.58
N ARG A 298 -13.92 1.25 4.84
CA ARG A 298 -14.30 1.37 3.43
C ARG A 298 -15.39 2.42 3.19
N SER A 299 -16.39 2.50 4.08
CA SER A 299 -17.52 3.42 3.95
C SER A 299 -17.31 4.74 4.68
N SER A 300 -16.66 4.71 5.85
CA SER A 300 -16.50 5.90 6.69
C SER A 300 -15.24 6.71 6.39
N LEU A 301 -14.23 6.08 5.78
CA LEU A 301 -12.87 6.62 5.67
C LEU A 301 -12.36 7.14 7.01
N GLU A 302 -12.67 6.43 8.10
CA GLU A 302 -12.23 6.76 9.45
C GLU A 302 -11.07 5.88 9.91
N PHE A 303 -10.20 6.50 10.69
CA PHE A 303 -9.09 5.89 11.42
C PHE A 303 -9.26 6.10 12.92
N SER A 304 -8.62 5.24 13.69
CA SER A 304 -8.42 5.40 15.13
C SER A 304 -6.95 5.68 15.40
N ALA A 305 -6.65 6.81 16.05
CA ALA A 305 -5.32 7.09 16.58
C ALA A 305 -5.10 6.26 17.85
N ARG A 306 -3.98 5.53 17.90
CA ARG A 306 -3.62 4.67 19.02
C ARG A 306 -3.40 5.50 20.30
N PRO A 307 -3.65 4.93 21.50
CA PRO A 307 -3.27 5.55 22.75
C PRO A 307 -1.75 5.66 22.90
N LEU A 308 -1.27 6.71 23.57
CA LEU A 308 0.16 6.91 23.79
C LEU A 308 0.81 5.72 24.53
N ALA A 309 0.16 5.18 25.56
CA ALA A 309 0.67 4.07 26.33
C ALA A 309 0.90 2.82 25.46
N GLU A 310 0.00 2.56 24.51
CA GLU A 310 0.13 1.43 23.58
C GLU A 310 1.28 1.65 22.60
N VAL A 311 1.41 2.86 22.03
CA VAL A 311 2.52 3.22 21.16
C VAL A 311 3.87 3.05 21.87
N GLU A 312 3.99 3.51 23.11
CA GLU A 312 5.20 3.35 23.92
C GLU A 312 5.51 1.89 24.20
N ASN A 313 4.48 1.08 24.50
CA ASN A 313 4.63 -0.36 24.70
C ASN A 313 5.13 -1.05 23.42
N ILE A 314 4.55 -0.76 22.26
CA ILE A 314 4.98 -1.31 20.98
C ILE A 314 6.43 -0.92 20.69
N LYS A 315 6.80 0.36 20.91
CA LYS A 315 8.18 0.83 20.74
C LYS A 315 9.14 0.10 21.67
N ARG A 316 8.77 -0.09 22.94
CA ARG A 316 9.57 -0.82 23.94
C ARG A 316 9.80 -2.27 23.53
N VAL A 317 8.75 -3.00 23.15
CA VAL A 317 8.87 -4.39 22.67
C VAL A 317 9.71 -4.47 21.40
N THR A 318 9.53 -3.52 20.47
CA THR A 318 10.34 -3.46 19.25
C THR A 318 11.83 -3.27 19.56
N GLN A 319 12.16 -2.44 20.55
CA GLN A 319 13.53 -2.25 21.02
C GLN A 319 14.08 -3.52 21.69
N TRP A 320 13.30 -4.18 22.53
CA TRP A 320 13.67 -5.44 23.16
C TRP A 320 14.01 -6.54 22.17
N ILE A 321 13.24 -6.66 21.09
CA ILE A 321 13.49 -7.61 20.00
C ILE A 321 14.80 -7.25 19.28
N ARG A 322 14.99 -5.98 18.91
CA ARG A 322 16.20 -5.54 18.19
C ARG A 322 17.48 -5.66 19.03
N GLY A 323 17.36 -5.48 20.34
CA GLY A 323 18.48 -5.52 21.28
C GLY A 323 18.78 -6.90 21.87
N ASN A 324 18.03 -7.95 21.51
CA ASN A 324 18.12 -9.28 22.14
C ASN A 324 18.11 -9.19 23.68
N SER A 325 17.18 -8.42 24.21
CA SER A 325 17.07 -8.17 25.66
C SER A 325 16.88 -9.46 26.49
N ALA A 326 17.19 -9.41 27.78
CA ALA A 326 16.99 -10.55 28.67
C ALA A 326 15.50 -10.89 28.79
N GLU A 327 14.65 -9.87 28.80
CA GLU A 327 13.19 -9.95 28.90
C GLU A 327 12.59 -10.79 27.76
N ILE A 328 13.00 -10.55 26.50
CA ILE A 328 12.50 -11.32 25.37
C ILE A 328 13.05 -12.76 25.38
N THR A 329 14.29 -12.95 25.82
CA THR A 329 14.93 -14.27 25.90
C THR A 329 14.23 -15.13 26.95
N ASP A 330 13.92 -14.57 28.11
CA ASP A 330 13.17 -15.23 29.17
C ASP A 330 11.72 -15.54 28.76
N PHE A 331 11.08 -14.62 28.06
CA PHE A 331 9.76 -14.86 27.49
C PHE A 331 9.79 -16.03 26.50
N ILE A 332 10.72 -16.03 25.54
CA ILE A 332 10.87 -17.11 24.55
C ILE A 332 11.14 -18.46 25.25
N ARG A 333 12.01 -18.47 26.26
CA ARG A 333 12.31 -19.68 27.04
C ARG A 333 11.06 -20.24 27.71
N LYS A 334 10.28 -19.40 28.40
CA LYS A 334 9.02 -19.79 29.04
C LYS A 334 7.98 -20.25 28.01
N ALA A 335 7.82 -19.52 26.91
CA ALA A 335 6.90 -19.85 25.84
C ALA A 335 7.22 -21.20 25.21
N LYS A 336 8.50 -21.51 24.96
CA LYS A 336 8.94 -22.83 24.47
C LYS A 336 8.51 -23.95 25.42
N THR A 337 8.72 -23.78 26.72
CA THR A 337 8.29 -24.76 27.73
C THR A 337 6.79 -25.01 27.66
N ILE A 338 5.97 -23.96 27.58
CA ILE A 338 4.51 -24.06 27.50
C ILE A 338 4.07 -24.73 26.20
N ILE A 339 4.67 -24.37 25.06
CA ILE A 339 4.35 -24.97 23.76
C ILE A 339 4.67 -26.47 23.75
N THR A 340 5.83 -26.86 24.27
CA THR A 340 6.20 -28.28 24.38
C THR A 340 5.21 -29.03 25.28
N LEU A 341 4.86 -28.46 26.44
CA LEU A 341 3.88 -29.07 27.34
C LEU A 341 2.50 -29.19 26.69
N SER A 342 2.05 -28.16 25.96
CA SER A 342 0.76 -28.17 25.26
C SER A 342 0.71 -29.22 24.13
N ARG A 343 1.81 -29.41 23.41
CA ARG A 343 1.95 -30.48 22.41
C ARG A 343 1.91 -31.86 23.07
N ASP A 344 2.68 -32.05 24.14
CA ASP A 344 2.67 -33.28 24.93
C ASP A 344 1.26 -33.65 25.45
N ILE A 345 0.51 -32.66 25.97
CA ILE A 345 -0.86 -32.87 26.45
C ILE A 345 -1.78 -33.25 25.28
N ARG A 346 -1.65 -32.58 24.13
CA ARG A 346 -2.45 -32.88 22.94
C ARG A 346 -2.18 -34.29 22.42
N ASP A 347 -0.92 -34.70 22.37
CA ASP A 347 -0.52 -36.01 21.88
C ASP A 347 -0.89 -37.14 22.85
N LYS A 348 -0.95 -36.83 24.16
CA LYS A 348 -1.39 -37.75 25.22
C LYS A 348 -2.91 -37.70 25.47
N ALA A 349 -3.63 -36.75 24.89
CA ALA A 349 -5.07 -36.64 25.05
C ALA A 349 -5.75 -37.80 24.30
N PRO A 350 -6.63 -38.58 24.95
CA PRO A 350 -7.38 -39.62 24.27
C PRO A 350 -8.21 -39.00 23.14
N GLN A 351 -8.14 -39.59 21.94
CA GLN A 351 -8.87 -39.19 20.74
C GLN A 351 -10.38 -39.41 20.96
N GLY A 352 -11.03 -38.47 21.62
CA GLY A 352 -12.46 -38.44 21.86
C GLY A 352 -12.94 -36.99 21.90
N PRO A 353 -14.23 -36.73 21.62
CA PRO A 353 -14.78 -35.38 21.69
C PRO A 353 -14.50 -34.81 23.09
N PRO A 354 -14.18 -33.50 23.20
CA PRO A 354 -13.88 -32.89 24.48
C PRO A 354 -15.05 -33.13 25.43
N THR A 355 -14.80 -33.86 26.51
CA THR A 355 -15.79 -34.08 27.56
C THR A 355 -16.14 -32.71 28.12
N SER A 356 -17.31 -32.18 27.75
CA SER A 356 -17.84 -30.99 28.37
C SER A 356 -17.90 -31.26 29.87
N LEU A 357 -17.07 -30.57 30.65
CA LEU A 357 -17.16 -30.58 32.10
C LEU A 357 -18.59 -30.16 32.45
N HIS A 358 -19.41 -31.14 32.84
CA HIS A 358 -20.71 -30.91 33.41
C HIS A 358 -20.54 -29.93 34.57
N TYR A 359 -21.22 -28.80 34.43
CA TYR A 359 -21.38 -27.75 35.41
C TYR A 359 -21.60 -28.36 36.80
N TRP A 360 -20.76 -27.98 37.77
CA TRP A 360 -21.00 -28.18 39.19
C TRP A 360 -22.36 -27.58 39.57
N ARG A 361 -23.41 -28.40 39.66
CA ARG A 361 -24.59 -28.11 40.47
C ARG A 361 -24.40 -28.80 41.81
N GLY A 362 -24.17 -28.00 42.85
CA GLY A 362 -24.08 -28.51 44.21
C GLY A 362 -23.53 -27.49 45.20
N ILE A 363 -24.13 -26.30 45.27
CA ILE A 363 -24.04 -25.50 46.49
C ILE A 363 -25.04 -26.13 47.47
N PRO A 364 -24.62 -26.65 48.63
CA PRO A 364 -25.56 -27.08 49.66
C PRO A 364 -26.20 -25.83 50.26
N SER A 365 -27.52 -25.70 50.13
CA SER A 365 -28.29 -24.69 50.86
C SER A 365 -28.26 -25.04 52.36
N SER A 366 -27.38 -24.38 53.09
CA SER A 366 -27.41 -24.35 54.55
C SER A 366 -28.60 -23.53 55.04
N GLY A 367 -29.49 -24.18 55.81
CA GLY A 367 -30.20 -23.67 56.98
C GLY A 367 -30.88 -22.29 56.94
N GLY A 368 -32.22 -22.32 57.00
CA GLY A 368 -33.05 -21.23 57.52
C GLY A 368 -34.20 -21.85 58.31
N TRP A 369 -34.29 -21.46 59.59
CA TRP A 369 -35.30 -21.85 60.57
C TRP A 369 -36.71 -21.44 60.19
#